data_AF-A0A958T4R0-F1
#
_entry.id   AF-A0A958T4R0-F1
#
_cell.length_a   1.000
_cell.length_b   1.000
_cell.length_c   1.000
_cell.angle_alpha   90.00
_cell.angle_beta   90.00
_cell.angle_gamma   90.00
#
_symmetry.space_group_name_H-M   'P 1'
#
loop_
_entity.id
_entity.type
_entity.pdbx_description
1 polymer ?
#
loop_
_entity_poly.entity_id
_entity_poly.type
_entity_poly.pdbx_seq_one_letter_code
_entity_poly.pdbx_strand_id
1 'polypeptide(L)'
;GMPKMKELQESKQEIVYVFLSLDKSIDSWKKGIEKYKVEGEHYFMKSGWDGPFGTFLDLDWIPRYLVIDEVQNIKIFKEIKVNKNLKNSLP
;
A
#
# COMPACT_ATOMS: atom_id res chain seq x y z
N GLY A 1 -4.14 8.54 -2.13
CA GLY A 1 -4.54 9.29 -0.92
C GLY A 1 -5.66 8.54 -0.23
N MET A 2 -5.80 8.66 1.09
CA MET A 2 -6.64 7.77 1.89
C MET A 2 -8.13 7.71 1.52
N PRO A 3 -8.84 8.82 1.17
CA PRO A 3 -10.24 8.74 0.75
C PRO A 3 -10.46 7.82 -0.46
N LYS A 4 -9.65 7.97 -1.51
CA LYS A 4 -9.71 7.10 -2.69
C LYS A 4 -9.34 5.64 -2.41
N MET A 5 -8.54 5.39 -1.37
CA MET A 5 -8.24 4.03 -0.95
C MET A 5 -9.46 3.39 -0.29
N LYS A 6 -10.18 4.11 0.57
CA LYS A 6 -11.43 3.61 1.16
C LYS A 6 -12.48 3.29 0.11
N GLU A 7 -12.70 4.20 -0.83
CA GLU A 7 -13.60 3.97 -1.96
C GLU A 7 -13.21 2.71 -2.76
N LEU A 8 -11.90 2.46 -2.91
CA LEU A 8 -11.43 1.24 -3.55
C LEU A 8 -11.78 0.00 -2.74
N GLN A 9 -11.51 0.01 -1.44
CA GLN A 9 -11.80 -1.11 -0.52
C GLN A 9 -13.29 -1.45 -0.47
N GLU A 10 -14.15 -0.43 -0.45
CA GLU A 10 -15.60 -0.60 -0.52
C GLU A 10 -16.05 -1.25 -1.83
N SER A 11 -15.40 -0.91 -2.95
CA SER A 11 -15.74 -1.45 -4.28
C SER A 11 -15.11 -2.80 -4.61
N LYS A 12 -14.09 -3.22 -3.85
CA LYS A 12 -13.22 -4.37 -4.14
C LYS A 12 -12.85 -5.06 -2.83
N GLN A 13 -13.84 -5.74 -2.25
CA GLN A 13 -13.75 -6.40 -0.94
C GLN A 13 -13.05 -7.76 -1.00
N GLU A 14 -13.00 -8.38 -2.18
CA GLU A 14 -12.32 -9.64 -2.46
C GLU A 14 -10.79 -9.54 -2.46
N ILE A 15 -10.26 -8.32 -2.44
CA ILE A 15 -8.83 -8.05 -2.53
C ILE A 15 -8.21 -8.01 -1.15
N VAL A 16 -7.05 -8.67 -0.99
CA VAL A 16 -6.24 -8.56 0.21
C VAL A 16 -5.42 -7.27 0.14
N TYR A 17 -5.62 -6.38 1.12
CA TYR A 17 -4.86 -5.14 1.24
C TYR A 17 -3.76 -5.31 2.29
N VAL A 18 -2.52 -5.01 1.90
CA VAL A 18 -1.35 -5.01 2.79
C VAL A 18 -0.72 -3.62 2.80
N PHE A 19 -0.61 -3.02 3.99
CA PHE A 19 0.00 -1.72 4.20
C PHE A 19 1.37 -1.89 4.87
N LEU A 20 2.41 -1.45 4.18
CA LEU A 20 3.77 -1.43 4.71
C LEU A 20 4.13 0.02 5.06
N SER A 21 4.17 0.32 6.36
CA SER A 21 4.45 1.67 6.86
C SER A 21 5.95 1.94 6.97
N LEU A 22 6.35 3.13 6.54
CA LEU A 22 7.67 3.74 6.71
C LEU A 22 7.65 4.87 7.74
N ASP A 23 6.65 4.90 8.62
CA ASP A 23 6.58 5.87 9.71
C ASP A 23 7.86 5.81 10.58
N LYS A 24 8.26 6.96 11.14
CA LYS A 24 9.48 7.05 11.96
C LYS A 24 9.39 6.30 13.30
N SER A 25 8.18 6.02 13.78
CA SER A 25 7.97 5.34 15.05
C SER A 25 6.70 4.48 15.02
N ILE A 26 6.68 3.44 15.85
CA ILE A 26 5.53 2.55 16.03
C ILE A 26 4.31 3.33 16.52
N ASP A 27 4.49 4.35 17.36
CA ASP A 27 3.38 5.15 17.87
C ASP A 27 2.73 6.00 16.79
N SER A 28 3.52 6.64 15.93
CA SER A 28 2.99 7.40 14.78
C SER A 28 2.24 6.49 13.82
N TRP A 29 2.79 5.30 13.57
CA TRP A 29 2.15 4.28 12.74
C TRP A 29 0.80 3.84 13.30
N LYS A 30 0.73 3.46 14.60
CA LYS A 30 -0.52 3.07 15.26
C LYS A 30 -1.58 4.17 15.21
N LYS A 31 -1.19 5.42 15.49
CA LYS A 31 -2.08 6.60 15.34
C LYS A 31 -2.59 6.77 13.92
N GLY A 32 -1.74 6.50 12.92
CA GLY A 32 -2.13 6.49 11.51
C GLY A 32 -3.23 5.47 11.22
N ILE A 33 -3.07 4.23 11.69
CA ILE A 33 -4.07 3.18 11.53
C ILE A 33 -5.41 3.59 12.14
N GLU A 34 -5.40 4.06 13.39
CA GLU A 34 -6.62 4.48 14.11
C GLU A 34 -7.33 5.67 13.44
N LYS A 35 -6.54 6.62 12.92
CA LYS A 35 -7.06 7.81 12.25
C LYS A 35 -7.70 7.47 10.92
N TYR A 36 -7.00 6.70 10.09
CA TYR A 36 -7.43 6.46 8.72
C TYR A 36 -8.41 5.29 8.61
N LYS A 37 -8.38 4.30 9.51
CA LYS A 37 -9.32 3.17 9.52
C LYS A 37 -9.46 2.52 8.14
N VAL A 38 -8.33 2.27 7.48
CA VAL A 38 -8.31 1.47 6.24
C VAL A 38 -8.17 -0.01 6.64
N GLU A 39 -8.91 -0.87 5.95
CA GLU A 39 -9.04 -2.28 6.31
C GLU A 39 -7.92 -3.12 5.68
N GLY A 40 -7.52 -4.22 6.31
CA GLY A 40 -6.45 -5.09 5.81
C GLY A 40 -5.30 -5.22 6.79
N GLU A 41 -4.20 -5.78 6.31
CA GLU A 41 -3.03 -6.05 7.13
C GLU A 41 -2.11 -4.84 7.20
N HIS A 42 -1.59 -4.56 8.39
CA HIS A 42 -0.72 -3.41 8.64
C HIS A 42 0.59 -3.90 9.23
N TYR A 43 1.70 -3.54 8.59
CA TYR A 43 3.05 -3.85 9.07
C TYR A 43 3.92 -2.60 9.15
N PHE A 44 4.78 -2.57 10.16
CA PHE A 44 5.80 -1.55 10.34
C PHE A 44 7.13 -2.02 9.76
N MET A 45 7.63 -1.36 8.71
CA MET A 45 8.92 -1.69 8.12
C MET A 45 10.07 -1.15 8.96
N LYS A 46 10.58 -1.98 9.88
CA LYS A 46 11.73 -1.61 10.74
C LYS A 46 12.98 -1.20 9.96
N SER A 47 13.20 -1.78 8.78
CA SER A 47 14.35 -1.45 7.93
C SER A 47 14.26 -0.06 7.31
N GLY A 48 13.09 0.58 7.35
CA GLY A 48 12.88 1.90 6.76
C GLY A 48 13.12 1.93 5.25
N TRP A 49 13.48 3.11 4.77
CA TRP A 49 13.63 3.45 3.35
C TRP A 49 14.79 2.70 2.68
N ASP A 50 15.91 2.57 3.38
CA ASP A 50 17.15 1.97 2.84
C ASP A 50 17.18 0.43 3.01
N GLY A 51 16.07 -0.17 3.42
CA GLY A 51 15.94 -1.62 3.56
C GLY A 51 15.78 -2.35 2.22
N PRO A 52 15.92 -3.70 2.20
CA PRO A 52 15.85 -4.50 0.97
C PRO A 52 14.59 -4.26 0.14
N PHE A 53 13.44 -4.06 0.80
CA PHE A 53 12.18 -3.79 0.10
C PHE A 53 12.12 -2.37 -0.49
N GLY A 54 12.70 -1.38 0.20
CA GLY A 54 12.81 -0.02 -0.33
C GLY A 54 13.73 0.03 -1.56
N THR A 55 14.86 -0.69 -1.52
CA THR A 55 15.75 -0.89 -2.67
C THR A 55 15.03 -1.59 -3.83
N PHE A 56 14.31 -2.68 -3.55
CA PHE A 56 13.54 -3.40 -4.56
C PHE A 56 12.55 -2.49 -5.30
N LEU A 57 11.85 -1.62 -4.55
CA LEU A 57 10.87 -0.71 -5.12
C LEU A 57 11.46 0.50 -5.85
N ASP A 58 12.79 0.69 -5.83
CA ASP A 58 13.45 1.93 -6.23
C ASP A 58 12.74 3.15 -5.62
N LEU A 59 12.59 3.11 -4.29
CA LEU A 59 11.71 4.02 -3.58
C LEU A 59 12.28 5.44 -3.55
N ASP A 60 11.55 6.38 -4.15
CA ASP A 60 11.85 7.81 -4.22
C ASP A 60 10.73 8.67 -3.59
N TRP A 61 9.51 8.12 -3.52
CA TRP A 61 8.33 8.83 -3.07
C TRP A 61 7.25 7.89 -2.52
N ILE A 62 6.47 8.37 -1.54
CA ILE A 62 5.29 7.67 -1.01
C ILE A 62 4.01 8.50 -1.19
N PRO A 63 2.82 7.88 -1.35
CA PRO A 63 2.56 6.44 -1.28
C PRO A 63 2.97 5.68 -2.55
N ARG A 64 3.19 4.37 -2.41
CA ARG A 64 3.41 3.43 -3.52
C ARG A 64 2.43 2.28 -3.47
N TYR A 65 1.84 1.98 -4.62
CA TYR A 65 0.93 0.86 -4.81
C TYR A 65 1.59 -0.20 -5.68
N LEU A 66 1.63 -1.43 -5.17
CA LEU A 66 2.05 -2.64 -5.85
C LEU A 66 0.82 -3.54 -5.96
N VAL A 67 0.55 -4.10 -7.14
CA VAL A 67 -0.53 -5.09 -7.33
C VAL A 67 0.10 -6.37 -7.81
N ILE A 68 -0.17 -7.46 -7.10
CA ILE A 68 0.29 -8.80 -7.40
C ILE A 68 -0.94 -9.67 -7.66
N ASP A 69 -0.95 -10.43 -8.75
CA ASP A 69 -2.02 -11.38 -9.05
C ASP A 69 -1.81 -12.74 -8.32
N GLU A 70 -2.83 -13.61 -8.39
CA GLU A 70 -2.83 -14.91 -7.70
C GLU A 70 -1.71 -15.85 -8.18
N VAL A 71 -1.16 -15.62 -9.38
CA VAL A 71 -0.04 -16.38 -9.94
C VAL A 71 1.31 -15.66 -9.76
N GLN A 72 1.36 -14.68 -8.85
CA GLN A 72 2.54 -13.94 -8.40
C GLN A 72 3.16 -12.98 -9.43
N ASN A 73 2.41 -12.59 -10.47
CA ASN A 73 2.86 -11.52 -11.37
C ASN A 73 2.57 -10.15 -10.78
N ILE A 74 3.52 -9.23 -10.95
CA ILE A 74 3.32 -7.82 -10.63
C ILE A 74 2.55 -7.15 -11.79
N LYS A 75 1.29 -6.78 -11.56
CA LYS A 75 0.46 -6.03 -12.54
C LYS A 75 0.72 -4.53 -12.48
N ILE A 76 0.92 -4.01 -11.28
CA ILE A 76 1.25 -2.61 -11.04
C ILE A 76 2.53 -2.58 -10.26
N PHE A 77 3.58 -2.02 -10.85
CA PHE A 77 4.80 -1.72 -10.13
C PHE A 77 4.71 -0.32 -9.54
N LYS A 78 4.83 0.79 -10.31
CA LYS A 78 5.20 2.17 -9.87
C LYS A 78 4.11 3.20 -9.47
N GLU A 79 2.84 2.81 -9.30
CA GLU A 79 1.76 3.80 -9.07
C GLU A 79 1.83 4.53 -7.72
N ILE A 80 1.54 5.83 -7.72
CA ILE A 80 1.54 6.72 -6.52
C ILE A 80 0.14 7.22 -6.14
N LYS A 81 -0.87 6.89 -6.95
CA LYS A 81 -2.27 7.26 -6.73
C LYS A 81 -3.16 6.09 -7.15
N VAL A 82 -4.33 5.97 -6.51
CA VAL A 82 -5.43 5.16 -7.02
C VAL A 82 -5.97 5.84 -8.28
N ASN A 83 -5.46 5.43 -9.44
CA ASN A 83 -5.82 5.93 -10.76
C ASN A 83 -6.59 4.87 -11.56
N LYS A 84 -6.94 5.18 -12.82
CA LYS A 84 -7.68 4.25 -13.69
C LYS A 84 -6.87 2.98 -13.99
N ASN A 85 -5.56 3.10 -14.20
CA ASN A 85 -4.68 1.97 -14.49
C ASN A 85 -4.67 0.96 -13.33
N LEU A 86 -4.46 1.45 -12.10
CA LEU A 86 -4.54 0.62 -10.90
C LEU A 86 -5.91 -0.04 -10.77
N LYS A 87 -7.01 0.71 -10.90
CA LYS A 87 -8.37 0.14 -10.78
C LYS A 87 -8.63 -0.96 -11.82
N ASN A 88 -8.14 -0.79 -13.03
CA ASN A 88 -8.30 -1.76 -14.11
C ASN A 88 -7.40 -3.00 -13.98
N SER A 89 -6.36 -2.93 -13.15
CA SER A 89 -5.44 -4.06 -12.90
C SER A 89 -5.95 -5.06 -11.87
N LEU A 90 -6.99 -4.67 -11.14
CA LEU A 90 -7.63 -5.48 -10.12
C LEU A 90 -8.72 -6.35 -10.77
N PRO A 91 -8.98 -7.55 -10.23
CA PRO A 91 -10.13 -8.36 -10.63
C PRO A 91 -11.44 -7.58 -10.47
#